data_AF-A0A7J2MER3-F1
#
_entry.id   AF-A0A7J2MER3-F1
#
_cell.length_a   1.000
_cell.length_b   1.000
_cell.length_c   1.000
_cell.angle_alpha   90.00
_cell.angle_beta   90.00
_cell.angle_gamma   90.00
#
_symmetry.space_group_name_H-M   'P 1'
#
loop_
_entity.id
_entity.type
_entity.pdbx_description
1 polymer ?
#
loop_
_entity_poly.entity_id
_entity_poly.type
_entity_poly.pdbx_seq_one_letter_code
_entity_poly.pdbx_strand_id
1 'polypeptide(L)'
;MNQEAPLLVAGGSHWEDFDSCIDKGDAIKGIFHAAETVGRKYLDRQVYQTLRSETYHSILRRMGKLPLEAKFRRKELVKEMNESERRNFDNFRQRMEELGVLAKEEVRGEYRFSNELFRLYVMIEALIAEERG
;
A
#
# COMPACT_ATOMS: atom_id res chain seq x y z
N MET A 1 30.05 -30.64 52.00
CA MET A 1 31.38 -30.11 51.63
C MET A 1 31.44 -30.03 50.11
N ASN A 2 31.58 -28.81 49.58
CA ASN A 2 32.19 -28.29 48.33
C ASN A 2 32.19 -29.18 47.05
N GLN A 3 31.52 -28.75 45.95
CA GLN A 3 32.02 -27.89 44.82
C GLN A 3 33.13 -28.61 44.01
N GLU A 4 33.03 -28.85 42.69
CA GLU A 4 33.01 -27.88 41.57
C GLU A 4 32.23 -28.37 40.31
N ALA A 5 31.87 -27.43 39.42
CA ALA A 5 31.12 -27.59 38.16
C ALA A 5 32.07 -27.74 36.91
N PRO A 6 31.65 -27.49 35.65
CA PRO A 6 30.72 -28.20 34.74
C PRO A 6 31.40 -28.59 33.38
N LEU A 7 30.86 -29.56 32.61
CA LEU A 7 31.26 -29.76 31.19
C LEU A 7 30.07 -30.14 30.28
N LEU A 8 29.69 -29.12 29.51
CA LEU A 8 29.07 -29.00 28.18
C LEU A 8 28.95 -30.21 27.22
N VAL A 9 27.77 -30.24 26.54
CA VAL A 9 27.51 -30.53 25.09
C VAL A 9 27.50 -32.03 24.70
N ALA A 10 26.58 -32.59 23.91
CA ALA A 10 25.61 -32.17 22.88
C ALA A 10 24.39 -33.12 22.94
N GLY A 11 23.23 -32.88 22.32
CA GLY A 11 22.84 -31.94 21.29
C GLY A 11 21.35 -32.13 21.06
N GLY A 12 20.65 -31.01 20.94
CA GLY A 12 19.25 -30.95 20.53
C GLY A 12 19.12 -29.70 19.68
N SER A 13 19.38 -29.86 18.39
CA SER A 13 19.11 -28.86 17.37
C SER A 13 17.61 -28.56 17.36
N HIS A 14 17.20 -27.48 18.01
CA HIS A 14 15.90 -26.87 17.77
C HIS A 14 16.14 -25.53 17.08
N TRP A 15 15.87 -25.55 15.77
CA TRP A 15 15.90 -24.41 14.88
C TRP A 15 14.70 -23.49 15.13
N GLU A 16 14.64 -22.89 16.31
CA GLU A 16 13.75 -21.76 16.54
C GLU A 16 14.60 -20.50 16.61
N ASP A 17 15.21 -20.16 15.47
CA ASP A 17 15.53 -18.78 15.16
C ASP A 17 14.20 -18.07 14.86
N PHE A 18 13.46 -17.75 15.94
CA PHE A 18 12.52 -16.66 15.90
C PHE A 18 13.35 -15.38 15.98
N ASP A 19 13.85 -14.96 14.82
CA ASP A 19 13.93 -13.54 14.53
C ASP A 19 12.55 -12.95 14.85
N SER A 20 12.43 -12.45 16.08
CA SER A 20 11.22 -11.89 16.66
C SER A 20 11.06 -10.43 16.21
N CYS A 21 11.44 -10.13 14.98
CA CYS A 21 11.16 -8.87 14.33
C CYS A 21 9.96 -9.09 13.41
N ILE A 22 8.75 -8.77 13.88
CA ILE A 22 7.64 -8.52 12.96
C ILE A 22 8.09 -7.30 12.15
N ASP A 23 8.63 -7.54 10.96
CA ASP A 23 8.96 -6.46 10.05
C ASP A 23 7.65 -5.79 9.59
N LYS A 24 7.75 -4.57 9.05
CA LYS A 24 6.57 -3.84 8.57
C LYS A 24 5.81 -4.65 7.51
N GLY A 25 6.52 -5.47 6.72
CA GLY A 25 5.95 -6.36 5.71
C GLY A 25 5.08 -7.43 6.34
N ASP A 26 5.47 -8.03 7.46
CA ASP A 26 4.70 -9.04 8.18
C ASP A 26 3.49 -8.46 8.91
N ALA A 27 3.61 -7.25 9.46
CA ALA A 27 2.46 -6.52 10.01
C ALA A 27 1.44 -6.16 8.91
N ILE A 28 1.91 -5.69 7.76
CA ILE A 28 1.07 -5.40 6.58
C ILE A 28 0.41 -6.69 6.11
N LYS A 29 1.16 -7.78 5.87
CA LYS A 29 0.62 -9.09 5.48
C LYS A 29 -0.44 -9.59 6.46
N GLY A 30 -0.26 -9.40 7.77
CA GLY A 30 -1.24 -9.75 8.80
C GLY A 30 -2.55 -8.97 8.67
N ILE A 31 -2.48 -7.65 8.50
CA ILE A 31 -3.65 -6.79 8.22
C ILE A 31 -4.33 -7.22 6.92
N PHE A 32 -3.54 -7.58 5.90
CA PHE A 32 -4.07 -8.05 4.61
C PHE A 32 -4.75 -9.39 4.67
N HIS A 33 -4.20 -10.36 5.39
CA HIS A 33 -4.80 -11.67 5.49
C HIS A 33 -6.17 -11.60 6.17
N ALA A 34 -6.31 -10.69 7.16
CA ALA A 34 -7.60 -10.36 7.74
C ALA A 34 -8.56 -9.68 6.73
N ALA A 35 -8.06 -8.74 5.92
CA ALA A 35 -8.86 -7.99 4.93
C ALA A 35 -9.17 -8.78 3.62
N GLU A 36 -8.39 -9.83 3.33
CA GLU A 36 -8.50 -10.70 2.15
C GLU A 36 -9.84 -11.44 2.10
N THR A 37 -10.41 -11.70 3.27
CA THR A 37 -11.71 -12.38 3.41
C THR A 37 -12.90 -11.49 3.02
N VAL A 38 -12.79 -10.15 3.10
CA VAL A 38 -13.98 -9.26 3.02
C VAL A 38 -13.89 -8.17 1.94
N GLY A 39 -12.70 -7.67 1.58
CA GLY A 39 -12.62 -6.47 0.71
C GLY A 39 -11.53 -6.47 -0.36
N ARG A 40 -10.36 -7.07 -0.09
CA ARG A 40 -9.18 -6.90 -0.96
C ARG A 40 -9.42 -7.34 -2.40
N LYS A 41 -9.96 -8.54 -2.62
CA LYS A 41 -10.16 -9.10 -3.97
C LYS A 41 -11.12 -8.25 -4.81
N TYR A 42 -12.10 -7.61 -4.17
CA TYR A 42 -13.02 -6.70 -4.83
C TYR A 42 -12.30 -5.39 -5.24
N LEU A 43 -11.58 -4.77 -4.30
CA LEU A 43 -10.83 -3.54 -4.54
C LEU A 43 -9.73 -3.74 -5.59
N ASP A 44 -9.02 -4.87 -5.53
CA ASP A 44 -7.99 -5.25 -6.51
C ASP A 44 -8.56 -5.39 -7.93
N ARG A 45 -9.70 -6.07 -8.06
CA ARG A 45 -10.41 -6.19 -9.34
C ARG A 45 -10.88 -4.83 -9.86
N GLN A 46 -11.47 -4.02 -8.98
CA GLN A 46 -12.06 -2.73 -9.36
C GLN A 46 -10.99 -1.69 -9.71
N VAL A 47 -9.85 -1.70 -9.03
CA VAL A 47 -8.80 -0.69 -9.18
C VAL A 47 -7.64 -1.26 -9.97
N TYR A 48 -6.82 -2.12 -9.37
CA TYR A 48 -5.50 -2.46 -9.91
C TYR A 48 -5.58 -3.30 -11.18
N GLN A 49 -6.42 -4.34 -11.21
CA GLN A 49 -6.61 -5.16 -12.43
C GLN A 49 -7.26 -4.38 -13.57
N THR A 50 -8.03 -3.35 -13.24
CA THR A 50 -8.65 -2.46 -14.22
C THR A 50 -7.62 -1.51 -14.85
N LEU A 51 -6.58 -1.14 -14.10
CA LEU A 51 -5.53 -0.22 -14.53
C LEU A 51 -4.32 -0.97 -15.11
N ARG A 52 -4.42 -1.57 -16.31
CA ARG A 52 -3.30 -2.34 -16.92
C ARG A 52 -2.08 -1.52 -17.36
N SER A 53 -2.08 -0.20 -17.17
CA SER A 53 -1.02 0.69 -17.63
C SER A 53 0.02 0.89 -16.53
N GLU A 54 1.31 0.67 -16.86
CA GLU A 54 2.42 0.97 -15.95
C GLU A 54 2.43 2.43 -15.49
N THR A 55 2.06 3.36 -16.36
CA THR A 55 1.93 4.78 -16.00
C THR A 55 0.80 4.99 -14.99
N TYR A 56 -0.32 4.29 -15.15
CA TYR A 56 -1.43 4.38 -14.19
C TYR A 56 -1.06 3.75 -12.84
N HIS A 57 -0.34 2.63 -12.84
CA HIS A 57 0.22 2.05 -11.62
C HIS A 57 1.22 3.01 -10.95
N SER A 58 2.06 3.70 -11.70
CA SER A 58 2.96 4.74 -11.16
C SER A 58 2.20 5.88 -10.49
N ILE A 59 1.15 6.39 -11.14
CA ILE A 59 0.26 7.43 -10.57
C ILE A 59 -0.42 6.91 -9.30
N LEU A 60 -0.93 5.67 -9.31
CA LEU A 60 -1.59 5.06 -8.15
C LEU A 60 -0.64 4.95 -6.96
N ARG A 61 0.59 4.46 -7.19
CA ARG A 61 1.63 4.37 -6.15
C ARG A 61 1.97 5.75 -5.57
N ARG A 62 2.09 6.77 -6.43
CA ARG A 62 2.32 8.15 -5.97
C ARG A 62 1.19 8.64 -5.07
N MET A 63 -0.07 8.37 -5.44
CA MET A 63 -1.22 8.72 -4.61
C MET A 63 -1.22 7.93 -3.29
N GLY A 64 -0.70 6.71 -3.25
CA GLY A 64 -0.54 5.93 -2.03
C GLY A 64 0.28 6.63 -0.96
N LYS A 65 1.26 7.46 -1.35
CA LYS A 65 2.12 8.21 -0.43
C LYS A 65 1.48 9.43 0.25
N LEU A 66 0.24 9.78 -0.12
CA LEU A 66 -0.49 10.85 0.55
C LEU A 66 -0.85 10.45 2.01
N PRO A 67 -1.21 11.39 2.90
CA PRO A 67 -1.80 11.03 4.18
C PRO A 67 -3.15 10.28 4.02
N LEU A 68 -3.55 9.47 5.00
CA LEU A 68 -4.77 8.64 4.91
C LEU A 68 -6.04 9.49 4.74
N GLU A 69 -6.20 10.53 5.57
CA GLU A 69 -7.37 11.41 5.58
C GLU A 69 -7.30 12.53 4.53
N ALA A 70 -6.34 12.46 3.60
CA ALA A 70 -6.05 13.57 2.72
C ALA A 70 -7.12 13.77 1.64
N LYS A 71 -7.75 14.96 1.66
CA LYS A 71 -8.14 15.61 0.42
C LYS A 71 -6.89 16.05 -0.32
N PHE A 72 -6.90 16.02 -1.65
CA PHE A 72 -5.76 16.46 -2.44
C PHE A 72 -6.18 17.39 -3.57
N ARG A 73 -5.29 18.32 -3.88
CA ARG A 73 -5.42 19.24 -5.00
C ARG A 73 -4.70 18.67 -6.20
N ARG A 74 -5.40 18.56 -7.35
CA ARG A 74 -4.80 18.15 -8.63
C ARG A 74 -3.51 18.93 -8.92
N LYS A 75 -3.55 20.25 -8.79
CA LYS A 75 -2.40 21.12 -9.12
C LYS A 75 -1.16 20.83 -8.27
N GLU A 76 -1.33 20.41 -7.03
CA GLU A 76 -0.20 20.10 -6.15
C GLU A 76 0.34 18.70 -6.46
N LEU A 77 -0.55 17.73 -6.68
CA LEU A 77 -0.15 16.38 -7.04
C LEU A 77 0.61 16.29 -8.38
N VAL A 78 0.18 17.08 -9.38
CA VAL A 78 0.80 17.12 -10.71
C VAL A 78 2.21 17.75 -10.70
N LYS A 79 2.54 18.61 -9.74
CA LYS A 79 3.89 19.22 -9.66
C LYS A 79 4.98 18.18 -9.46
N GLU A 80 4.70 17.19 -8.61
CA GLU A 80 5.65 16.14 -8.23
C GLU A 80 5.74 14.99 -9.24
N MET A 81 4.84 14.95 -10.22
CA MET A 81 4.75 13.89 -11.22
C MET A 81 5.82 14.01 -12.30
N ASN A 82 6.29 12.89 -12.84
CA ASN A 82 7.13 12.91 -14.04
C ASN A 82 6.31 13.27 -15.30
N GLU A 83 6.96 13.46 -16.46
CA GLU A 83 6.26 13.87 -17.68
C GLU A 83 5.17 12.89 -18.12
N SER A 84 5.45 11.58 -18.06
CA SER A 84 4.50 10.54 -18.46
C SER A 84 3.28 10.52 -17.55
N GLU A 85 3.49 10.60 -16.23
CA GLU A 85 2.43 10.70 -15.22
C GLU A 85 1.58 11.95 -15.45
N ARG A 86 2.20 13.13 -15.61
CA ARG A 86 1.48 14.39 -15.82
C ARG A 86 0.58 14.36 -17.05
N ARG A 87 1.09 13.81 -18.16
CA ARG A 87 0.35 13.70 -19.43
C ARG A 87 -0.87 12.80 -19.32
N ASN A 88 -0.78 11.78 -18.47
CA ASN A 88 -1.82 10.75 -18.32
C ASN A 88 -2.75 10.99 -17.12
N PHE A 89 -2.42 11.93 -16.23
CA PHE A 89 -3.11 12.11 -14.96
C PHE A 89 -4.61 12.41 -15.12
N ASP A 90 -4.99 13.25 -16.08
CA ASP A 90 -6.40 13.63 -16.23
C ASP A 90 -7.27 12.45 -16.68
N ASN A 91 -6.74 11.60 -17.57
CA ASN A 91 -7.41 10.38 -18.00
C ASN A 91 -7.46 9.35 -16.87
N PHE A 92 -6.37 9.17 -16.13
CA PHE A 92 -6.32 8.33 -14.93
C PHE A 92 -7.37 8.77 -13.91
N ARG A 93 -7.40 10.07 -13.58
CA ARG A 93 -8.32 10.66 -12.61
C ARG A 93 -9.77 10.44 -13.04
N GLN A 94 -10.10 10.75 -14.30
CA GLN A 94 -11.44 10.51 -14.83
C GLN A 94 -11.83 9.04 -14.70
N ARG A 95 -10.92 8.11 -15.03
CA ARG A 95 -11.18 6.68 -14.91
C ARG A 95 -11.46 6.27 -13.46
N MET A 96 -10.70 6.81 -12.51
CA MET A 96 -10.89 6.53 -11.09
C MET A 96 -12.18 7.12 -10.53
N GLU A 97 -12.67 8.24 -11.10
CA GLU A 97 -14.01 8.77 -10.80
C GLU A 97 -15.11 7.88 -11.37
N GLU A 98 -14.99 7.40 -12.61
CA GLU A 98 -15.94 6.47 -13.23
C GLU A 98 -16.03 5.14 -12.46
N LEU A 99 -14.91 4.68 -11.90
CA LEU A 99 -14.87 3.50 -11.04
C LEU A 99 -15.42 3.75 -9.63
N GLY A 100 -15.77 4.99 -9.30
CA GLY A 100 -16.26 5.38 -7.98
C GLY A 100 -15.18 5.39 -6.89
N VAL A 101 -13.89 5.37 -7.27
CA VAL A 101 -12.76 5.36 -6.34
C VAL A 101 -12.43 6.77 -5.86
N LEU A 102 -12.54 7.75 -6.74
CA LEU A 102 -12.33 9.16 -6.44
C LEU A 102 -13.66 9.93 -6.55
N ALA A 103 -13.79 10.94 -5.70
CA ALA A 103 -14.88 11.90 -5.74
C ALA A 103 -14.33 13.32 -5.86
N LYS A 104 -15.05 14.17 -6.60
CA LYS A 104 -14.84 15.62 -6.61
C LYS A 104 -15.31 16.22 -5.30
N GLU A 105 -14.60 17.22 -4.81
CA GLU A 105 -15.02 18.04 -3.69
C GLU A 105 -15.66 19.35 -4.17
N GLU A 106 -16.20 20.14 -3.24
CA GLU A 106 -16.82 21.44 -3.53
C GLU A 106 -15.84 22.42 -4.19
N VAL A 107 -14.58 22.37 -3.77
CA VAL A 107 -13.53 23.21 -4.33
C VAL A 107 -13.05 22.62 -5.66
N ARG A 108 -13.12 23.41 -6.72
CA ARG A 108 -12.65 22.99 -8.05
C ARG A 108 -11.20 22.50 -8.01
N GLY A 109 -10.99 21.27 -8.46
CA GLY A 109 -9.67 20.66 -8.52
C GLY A 109 -9.22 20.02 -7.21
N GLU A 110 -10.08 19.99 -6.19
CA GLU A 110 -9.94 19.13 -5.02
C GLU A 110 -10.70 17.82 -5.21
N TYR A 111 -10.07 16.75 -4.72
CA TYR A 111 -10.57 15.40 -4.81
C TYR A 111 -10.29 14.66 -3.51
N ARG A 112 -11.04 13.59 -3.29
CA ARG A 112 -10.78 12.61 -2.23
C ARG A 112 -11.04 11.21 -2.72
N PHE A 113 -10.58 10.23 -1.95
CA PHE A 113 -11.08 8.86 -2.08
C PHE A 113 -12.53 8.82 -1.60
N SER A 114 -13.38 8.07 -2.31
CA SER A 114 -14.80 7.96 -2.00
C SER A 114 -15.05 7.26 -0.66
N ASN A 115 -14.16 6.34 -0.27
CA ASN A 115 -14.12 5.73 1.04
C ASN A 115 -12.68 5.43 1.50
N GLU A 116 -12.53 5.14 2.79
CA GLU A 116 -11.24 4.84 3.42
C GLU A 116 -10.64 3.50 2.97
N LEU A 117 -11.46 2.54 2.55
CA LEU A 117 -10.97 1.24 2.07
C LEU A 117 -10.17 1.38 0.77
N PHE A 118 -10.64 2.20 -0.18
CA PHE A 118 -9.88 2.50 -1.39
C PHE A 118 -8.59 3.22 -1.07
N ARG A 119 -8.62 4.17 -0.12
CA ARG A 119 -7.43 4.88 0.33
C ARG A 119 -6.41 3.90 0.92
N LEU A 120 -6.85 3.08 1.87
CA LEU A 120 -6.03 2.10 2.57
C LEU A 120 -5.39 1.12 1.57
N TYR A 121 -6.19 0.60 0.64
CA TYR A 121 -5.72 -0.26 -0.43
C TYR A 121 -4.60 0.39 -1.25
N VAL A 122 -4.81 1.60 -1.74
CA VAL A 122 -3.81 2.33 -2.57
C VAL A 122 -2.55 2.67 -1.78
N MET A 123 -2.67 2.99 -0.49
CA MET A 123 -1.52 3.23 0.39
C MET A 123 -0.66 1.97 0.53
N ILE A 124 -1.29 0.81 0.72
CA ILE A 124 -0.53 -0.43 0.84
C ILE A 124 0.08 -0.82 -0.50
N GLU A 125 -0.65 -0.74 -1.61
CA GLU A 125 -0.06 -1.07 -2.92
C GLU A 125 1.21 -0.23 -3.20
N ALA A 126 1.27 1.01 -2.70
CA ALA A 126 2.49 1.80 -2.73
C ALA A 126 3.59 1.24 -1.81
N LEU A 127 3.28 0.86 -0.57
CA LEU A 127 4.24 0.25 0.37
C LEU A 127 4.82 -1.07 -0.18
N ILE A 128 3.97 -1.98 -0.69
CA ILE A 128 4.40 -3.25 -1.27
C ILE A 128 5.29 -3.03 -2.49
N ALA A 129 4.98 -2.02 -3.32
CA ALA A 129 5.80 -1.71 -4.48
C ALA A 129 7.18 -1.13 -4.10
N GLU A 130 7.28 -0.42 -2.97
CA GLU A 130 8.56 0.07 -2.43
C GLU A 130 9.42 -1.08 -1.88
N GLU A 131 8.83 -2.12 -1.29
CA GLU A 131 9.58 -3.30 -0.82
C GLU A 131 10.13 -4.18 -1.94
N ARG A 132 9.53 -4.13 -3.14
CA ARG A 132 9.92 -4.95 -4.30
C ARG A 132 10.95 -4.29 -5.22
N GLY A 133 11.20 -2.98 -5.05
CA GLY A 133 12.11 -2.19 -5.88
C GLY A 133 13.44 -1.97 -5.21
#